data_AF-A0A914LIH2-F1
#
_entry.id   AF-A0A914LIH2-F1
#
_cell.length_a   1.000
_cell.length_b   1.000
_cell.length_c   1.000
_cell.angle_alpha   90.00
_cell.angle_beta   90.00
_cell.angle_gamma   90.00
#
_symmetry.space_group_name_H-M   'P 1'
#
loop_
_entity.id
_entity.type
_entity.pdbx_description
1 polymer ?
#
loop_
_entity_poly.entity_id
_entity_poly.type
_entity_poly.pdbx_seq_one_letter_code
_entity_poly.pdbx_strand_id
1 'polypeptide(L)'
;MRQASLARLARYGIPALLLLLAHLITGEPISIISQTENCRVRDGTRICTILSSTTLSLLPAGQPTTLLIKDRRGDILGALILTLKALTLNCNPKTLTYLRSYRISTRSVWRCPSGGSCSGSFCSHVGAKTHIPELVEVMDKPGSSGCLESSALWSKGCGFPTASCYFYRWYAIPMTLDVFELFECPTWDFHIKTSLQLTVNDQIVEETVTLHPGLTHHWANISLTPISVTNPPAPVLSTPFLTHGFAVALGDGVPTDLKCQDRPSAAGFGCNISADTCKDCRPTPDGSITCQCRELDGEAILADPAKRLPLTIGRHTFLTEDDQVYVEQSYTPIQINLQMNNFQLVTEITESTCRVIINDVSGCYRCLTGVQIKYSCSTDFGSSLANIKCDDGIHFIARCSFNGTEGVAHFAYNRSKIDTECQVRCPGGDNQLNIKGQLLFIPIQWRQERIVQSSKDFTQFHL
;
A
#
# COMPACT_ATOMS: atom_id res chain seq x y z
N MET A 1 14.27 59.49 37.98
CA MET A 1 15.43 60.35 37.67
C MET A 1 16.61 59.45 37.34
N ARG A 2 17.28 59.73 36.20
CA ARG A 2 18.56 59.16 35.68
C ARG A 2 18.49 57.69 35.22
N GLN A 3 18.46 57.32 33.93
CA GLN A 3 19.24 57.63 32.70
C GLN A 3 20.72 57.19 32.70
N ALA A 4 21.08 56.58 31.56
CA ALA A 4 22.41 56.24 30.98
C ALA A 4 23.02 54.90 31.45
N SER A 5 23.59 54.01 30.62
CA SER A 5 24.17 54.11 29.25
C SER A 5 24.31 52.68 28.65
N LEU A 6 23.80 52.38 27.45
CA LEU A 6 24.44 52.46 26.12
C LEU A 6 25.56 51.43 25.80
N ALA A 7 25.23 50.58 24.82
CA ALA A 7 26.04 50.05 23.72
C ALA A 7 27.11 48.96 23.99
N ARG A 8 26.85 47.75 23.47
CA ARG A 8 27.55 47.15 22.31
C ARG A 8 27.10 45.69 22.11
N LEU A 9 26.45 45.43 20.97
CA LEU A 9 26.72 44.33 20.01
C LEU A 9 25.48 44.08 19.15
N ALA A 10 25.29 44.98 18.19
CA ALA A 10 24.66 44.63 16.93
C ALA A 10 25.75 44.02 16.05
N ARG A 11 25.62 42.74 15.69
CA ARG A 11 26.17 42.11 14.48
C ARG A 11 25.66 40.69 14.44
N TYR A 12 24.59 40.50 13.67
CA TYR A 12 24.21 39.35 12.85
C TYR A 12 22.69 39.45 12.66
N GLY A 13 22.31 40.37 11.76
CA GLY A 13 20.97 40.40 11.21
C GLY A 13 20.82 39.22 10.26
N ILE A 14 19.89 38.32 10.60
CA ILE A 14 19.30 37.40 9.65
C ILE A 14 17.86 37.88 9.52
N PRO A 15 17.41 38.34 8.33
CA PRO A 15 16.03 38.74 8.15
C PRO A 15 15.16 37.49 8.25
N ALA A 16 14.08 37.60 9.03
CA ALA A 16 13.03 36.61 9.09
C ALA A 16 12.45 36.41 7.68
N LEU A 17 12.78 35.27 7.07
CA LEU A 17 12.23 34.83 5.79
C LEU A 17 10.77 34.41 6.04
N LEU A 18 9.85 35.34 5.82
CA LEU A 18 8.42 35.08 5.67
C LEU A 18 8.23 34.22 4.40
N LEU A 19 8.26 32.90 4.57
CA LEU A 19 7.82 31.93 3.57
C LEU A 19 6.29 32.03 3.44
N LEU A 20 5.82 32.93 2.59
CA LEU A 20 4.49 32.84 1.99
C LEU A 20 4.48 31.60 1.10
N LEU A 21 3.85 30.52 1.59
CA LEU A 21 3.52 29.35 0.80
C LEU A 21 2.50 29.75 -0.28
N ALA A 22 3.01 30.19 -1.43
CA ALA A 22 2.24 30.23 -2.66
C ALA A 22 1.84 28.79 -3.01
N HIS A 23 0.59 28.43 -2.69
CA HIS A 23 0.04 27.15 -3.11
C HIS A 23 -0.10 27.22 -4.64
N LEU A 24 0.74 26.46 -5.33
CA LEU A 24 0.80 26.40 -6.78
C LEU A 24 -0.43 25.61 -7.29
N ILE A 25 -1.17 26.17 -8.26
CA ILE A 25 -2.08 25.35 -9.09
C ILE A 25 -1.19 24.53 -10.02
N THR A 26 -0.82 23.35 -9.58
CA THR A 26 -0.23 22.32 -10.42
C THR A 26 -1.36 21.35 -10.81
N GLY A 27 -1.26 20.68 -11.96
CA GLY A 27 -2.22 19.65 -12.40
C GLY A 27 -2.72 19.82 -13.83
N GLU A 28 -2.96 18.71 -14.52
CA GLU A 28 -3.65 18.74 -15.82
C GLU A 28 -5.09 19.25 -15.60
N PRO A 29 -5.51 20.34 -16.24
CA PRO A 29 -6.87 20.85 -16.08
C PRO A 29 -7.84 19.96 -16.84
N ILE A 30 -8.77 19.36 -16.12
CA ILE A 30 -9.99 18.82 -16.70
C ILE A 30 -11.02 19.94 -16.61
N SER A 31 -11.37 20.54 -17.75
CA SER A 31 -12.36 21.61 -17.75
C SER A 31 -13.77 21.04 -17.85
N ILE A 32 -14.65 21.43 -16.95
CA ILE A 32 -16.08 21.16 -17.07
C ILE A 32 -16.75 22.43 -17.56
N ILE A 33 -17.50 22.27 -18.65
CA ILE A 33 -18.49 23.27 -19.04
C ILE A 33 -19.68 22.99 -18.15
N SER A 34 -19.71 23.64 -16.99
CA SER A 34 -20.88 23.59 -16.11
C SER A 34 -22.05 24.17 -16.89
N GLN A 35 -23.15 23.42 -16.99
CA GLN A 35 -24.44 23.97 -17.41
C GLN A 35 -24.92 24.90 -16.28
N THR A 36 -24.35 26.10 -16.20
CA THR A 36 -24.79 27.13 -15.26
C THR A 36 -26.21 27.54 -15.66
N GLU A 37 -27.18 27.41 -14.75
CA GLU A 37 -28.57 27.80 -15.05
C GLU A 37 -28.83 29.29 -14.84
N ASN A 38 -28.14 29.96 -13.91
CA ASN A 38 -28.48 31.34 -13.55
C ASN A 38 -27.27 32.14 -13.01
N CYS A 39 -26.73 33.05 -13.82
CA CYS A 39 -25.77 34.07 -13.36
C CYS A 39 -26.45 35.44 -13.38
N ARG A 40 -26.44 36.14 -12.26
CA ARG A 40 -26.99 37.51 -12.11
C ARG A 40 -25.87 38.47 -11.76
N VAL A 41 -25.90 39.66 -12.34
CA VAL A 41 -24.96 40.75 -12.00
C VAL A 41 -25.68 41.74 -11.09
N ARG A 42 -25.07 42.07 -9.96
CA ARG A 42 -25.57 43.08 -9.01
C ARG A 42 -24.37 43.89 -8.50
N ASP A 43 -24.40 45.20 -8.66
CA ASP A 43 -23.40 46.14 -8.09
C ASP A 43 -21.94 45.78 -8.41
N GLY A 44 -21.64 45.37 -9.65
CA GLY A 44 -20.28 44.99 -10.08
C GLY A 44 -19.86 43.57 -9.67
N THR A 45 -20.69 42.86 -8.93
CA THR A 45 -20.48 41.45 -8.54
C THR A 45 -21.37 40.52 -9.36
N ARG A 46 -20.81 39.41 -9.83
CA ARG A 46 -21.51 38.37 -10.59
C ARG A 46 -21.77 37.18 -9.69
N ILE A 47 -23.04 36.85 -9.48
CA ILE A 47 -23.49 35.74 -8.64
C ILE A 47 -23.99 34.63 -9.56
N CYS A 48 -23.29 33.50 -9.60
CA CYS A 48 -23.64 32.34 -10.41
C CYS A 48 -24.07 31.18 -9.51
N THR A 49 -25.23 30.59 -9.80
CA THR A 49 -25.68 29.34 -9.15
C THR A 49 -25.37 28.17 -10.08
N ILE A 50 -24.60 27.21 -9.56
CA ILE A 50 -24.10 26.05 -10.30
C ILE A 50 -24.85 24.80 -9.85
N LEU A 51 -25.38 24.08 -10.83
CA LEU A 51 -25.93 22.74 -10.70
C LEU A 51 -25.21 21.85 -11.73
N SER A 52 -24.35 20.94 -11.26
CA SER A 52 -23.55 20.11 -12.16
C SER A 52 -23.16 18.80 -11.49
N SER A 53 -23.11 17.72 -12.27
CA SER A 53 -22.59 16.42 -11.83
C SER A 53 -21.57 15.92 -12.84
N THR A 54 -20.46 15.38 -12.37
CA THR A 54 -19.37 14.93 -13.22
C THR A 54 -18.53 13.86 -12.55
N THR A 55 -17.83 13.06 -13.35
CA THR A 55 -16.86 12.09 -12.85
C THR A 55 -15.45 12.59 -13.10
N LEU A 56 -14.64 12.59 -12.05
CA LEU A 56 -13.21 12.94 -12.07
C LEU A 56 -12.38 11.72 -11.76
N SER A 57 -11.23 11.60 -12.39
CA SER A 57 -10.21 10.60 -12.03
C SER A 57 -9.13 11.27 -11.19
N LEU A 58 -8.95 10.83 -9.94
CA LEU A 58 -7.79 11.21 -9.14
C LEU A 58 -6.57 10.46 -9.65
N LEU A 59 -5.51 11.23 -9.90
CA LEU A 59 -4.25 10.69 -10.39
C LEU A 59 -3.36 10.21 -9.23
N PRO A 60 -2.57 9.15 -9.45
CA PRO A 60 -1.64 8.64 -8.46
C PRO A 60 -0.47 9.60 -8.16
N ALA A 61 0.32 9.27 -7.13
CA ALA A 61 1.57 9.95 -6.77
C ALA A 61 1.46 11.47 -6.44
N GLY A 62 0.33 11.91 -5.87
CA GLY A 62 0.17 13.30 -5.46
C GLY A 62 -0.05 14.27 -6.62
N GLN A 63 -0.34 13.75 -7.82
CA GLN A 63 -0.72 14.59 -8.95
C GLN A 63 -2.10 15.22 -8.70
N PRO A 64 -2.20 16.56 -8.71
CA PRO A 64 -3.47 17.26 -8.55
C PRO A 64 -4.34 17.13 -9.81
N THR A 65 -5.62 16.83 -9.60
CA THR A 65 -6.68 16.90 -10.62
C THR A 65 -7.39 18.24 -10.47
N THR A 66 -7.29 19.10 -11.49
CA THR A 66 -7.88 20.44 -11.45
C THR A 66 -9.19 20.47 -12.23
N LEU A 67 -10.28 20.80 -11.55
CA LEU A 67 -11.60 21.03 -12.09
C LEU A 67 -11.85 22.54 -12.28
N LEU A 68 -12.08 22.95 -13.52
CA LEU A 68 -12.43 24.34 -13.84
C LEU A 68 -13.93 24.57 -13.80
N ILE A 69 -14.34 25.62 -13.09
CA ILE A 69 -15.71 26.08 -13.01
C ILE A 69 -15.86 27.27 -13.96
N LYS A 70 -16.63 27.08 -15.03
CA LYS A 70 -16.84 28.09 -16.07
C LYS A 70 -18.30 28.54 -16.13
N ASP A 71 -18.51 29.78 -16.56
CA ASP A 71 -19.83 30.29 -16.93
C ASP A 71 -20.24 29.83 -18.35
N ARG A 72 -21.44 30.23 -18.81
CA ARG A 72 -21.92 29.93 -20.18
C ARG A 72 -21.10 30.57 -21.30
N ARG A 73 -20.37 31.64 -21.02
CA ARG A 73 -19.51 32.35 -21.98
C ARG A 73 -18.11 31.73 -22.06
N GLY A 74 -17.78 30.84 -21.13
CA GLY A 74 -16.48 30.20 -21.01
C GLY A 74 -15.52 30.93 -20.08
N ASP A 75 -15.99 31.97 -19.39
CA ASP A 75 -15.23 32.71 -18.38
C ASP A 75 -15.03 31.84 -17.14
N ILE A 76 -13.83 31.87 -16.57
CA ILE A 76 -13.49 31.05 -15.41
C ILE A 76 -13.96 31.76 -14.14
N LEU A 77 -14.84 31.09 -13.41
CA LEU A 77 -15.39 31.58 -12.14
C LEU A 77 -14.58 31.09 -10.94
N GLY A 78 -13.94 29.93 -11.06
CA GLY A 78 -13.12 29.35 -10.02
C GLY A 78 -12.51 28.02 -10.43
N ALA A 79 -11.70 27.46 -9.53
CA ALA A 79 -11.04 26.17 -9.72
C ALA A 79 -11.13 25.33 -8.44
N LEU A 80 -11.50 24.06 -8.59
CA LEU A 80 -11.44 23.06 -7.54
C LEU A 80 -10.30 22.10 -7.84
N ILE A 81 -9.35 21.97 -6.92
CA ILE A 81 -8.18 21.12 -7.06
C ILE A 81 -8.30 19.98 -6.05
N LEU A 82 -8.20 18.76 -6.53
CA LEU A 82 -8.20 17.56 -5.70
C LEU A 82 -6.84 16.88 -5.81
N THR A 83 -6.20 16.62 -4.67
CA THR A 83 -4.88 15.96 -4.65
C THR A 83 -4.93 14.72 -3.78
N LEU A 84 -4.64 13.56 -4.36
CA LEU A 84 -4.51 12.31 -3.61
C LEU A 84 -3.25 12.37 -2.72
N LYS A 85 -3.43 12.34 -1.41
CA LYS A 85 -2.32 12.32 -0.44
C LYS A 85 -1.86 10.91 -0.16
N ALA A 86 -2.80 10.02 0.13
CA ALA A 86 -2.53 8.61 0.40
C ALA A 86 -3.75 7.76 0.06
N LEU A 87 -3.49 6.53 -0.38
CA LEU A 87 -4.49 5.48 -0.47
C LEU A 87 -4.06 4.34 0.44
N THR A 88 -4.78 4.17 1.54
CA THR A 88 -4.53 3.09 2.50
C THR A 88 -5.63 2.04 2.40
N LEU A 89 -5.25 0.78 2.56
CA LEU A 89 -6.19 -0.32 2.73
C LEU A 89 -6.02 -0.84 4.14
N ASN A 90 -7.08 -0.75 4.93
CA ASN A 90 -7.09 -1.23 6.30
C ASN A 90 -7.57 -2.68 6.31
N CYS A 91 -6.81 -3.57 6.97
CA CYS A 91 -7.19 -4.97 7.09
C CYS A 91 -8.38 -5.11 8.04
N ASN A 92 -9.37 -5.90 7.61
CA ASN A 92 -10.37 -6.46 8.51
C ASN A 92 -9.94 -7.87 8.91
N PRO A 93 -9.33 -8.06 10.09
CA PRO A 93 -8.70 -9.32 10.44
C PRO A 93 -9.72 -10.41 10.74
N LYS A 94 -9.40 -11.62 10.31
CA LYS A 94 -10.11 -12.85 10.67
C LYS A 94 -9.10 -13.87 11.17
N THR A 95 -9.17 -14.18 12.46
CA THR A 95 -8.32 -15.19 13.09
C THR A 95 -8.54 -16.56 12.44
N LEU A 96 -7.45 -17.19 12.02
CA LEU A 96 -7.45 -18.56 11.51
C LEU A 96 -7.24 -19.56 12.62
N THR A 97 -6.21 -19.35 13.45
CA THR A 97 -5.88 -20.22 14.58
C THR A 97 -4.90 -19.52 15.51
N TYR A 98 -4.86 -19.98 16.77
CA TYR A 98 -3.77 -19.67 17.69
C TYR A 98 -2.72 -20.77 17.62
N LEU A 99 -1.46 -20.38 17.77
CA LEU A 99 -0.28 -21.25 17.64
C LEU A 99 0.70 -20.99 18.79
N ARG A 100 1.63 -21.93 18.97
CA ARG A 100 2.84 -21.75 19.76
C ARG A 100 4.02 -22.36 19.04
N SER A 101 5.21 -21.82 19.28
CA SER A 101 6.44 -22.42 18.80
C SER A 101 6.63 -23.80 19.43
N TYR A 102 6.90 -24.78 18.59
CA TYR A 102 7.05 -26.16 19.00
C TYR A 102 8.13 -26.86 18.19
N ARG A 103 8.80 -27.79 18.88
CA ARG A 103 9.69 -28.76 18.29
C ARG A 103 9.13 -30.17 18.48
N ILE A 104 9.52 -31.10 17.62
CA ILE A 104 9.10 -32.48 17.72
C ILE A 104 10.18 -33.31 18.39
N SER A 105 9.77 -34.19 19.29
CA SER A 105 10.63 -35.22 19.86
C SER A 105 10.03 -36.59 19.62
N THR A 106 10.88 -37.57 19.35
CA THR A 106 10.48 -38.96 19.17
C THR A 106 10.99 -39.78 20.34
N ARG A 107 10.09 -40.57 20.94
CA ARG A 107 10.46 -41.65 21.85
C ARG A 107 10.12 -42.98 21.22
N SER A 108 11.02 -43.94 21.37
CA SER A 108 10.87 -45.26 20.82
C SER A 108 11.38 -46.32 21.77
N VAL A 109 10.73 -47.47 21.75
CA VAL A 109 11.13 -48.67 22.49
C VAL A 109 11.07 -49.85 21.56
N TRP A 110 12.15 -50.61 21.53
CA TRP A 110 12.22 -51.87 20.81
C TRP A 110 11.89 -53.03 21.74
N ARG A 111 11.05 -53.96 21.27
CA ARG A 111 10.69 -55.17 22.00
C ARG A 111 10.89 -56.40 21.13
N CYS A 112 11.51 -57.42 21.71
CA CYS A 112 11.54 -58.77 21.15
C CYS A 112 10.13 -59.32 20.96
N PRO A 113 9.95 -60.32 20.08
CA PRO A 113 8.66 -60.97 19.93
C PRO A 113 8.18 -61.58 21.24
N SER A 114 6.89 -61.44 21.52
CA SER A 114 6.24 -61.79 22.80
C SER A 114 6.74 -61.00 24.02
N GLY A 115 7.53 -59.95 23.81
CA GLY A 115 8.02 -59.06 24.87
C GLY A 115 7.11 -57.84 25.03
N GLY A 116 6.54 -57.65 26.21
CA GLY A 116 5.63 -56.54 26.49
C GLY A 116 4.40 -56.57 25.56
N SER A 117 4.08 -55.42 24.98
CA SER A 117 2.96 -55.27 24.02
C SER A 117 3.23 -55.89 22.65
N CYS A 118 4.46 -56.34 22.36
CA CYS A 118 4.82 -56.96 21.09
C CYS A 118 4.35 -58.42 21.02
N SER A 119 3.04 -58.63 20.93
CA SER A 119 2.43 -59.97 20.81
C SER A 119 1.39 -60.03 19.69
N GLY A 120 1.33 -61.17 19.00
CA GLY A 120 0.40 -61.37 17.88
C GLY A 120 0.53 -60.30 16.80
N SER A 121 -0.60 -59.73 16.40
CA SER A 121 -0.69 -58.66 15.40
C SER A 121 -0.80 -57.26 16.02
N PHE A 122 -0.34 -57.04 17.25
CA PHE A 122 -0.51 -55.74 17.92
C PHE A 122 0.11 -54.59 17.11
N CYS A 123 1.33 -54.77 16.58
CA CYS A 123 2.06 -53.75 15.83
C CYS A 123 1.26 -53.22 14.61
N SER A 124 0.61 -54.11 13.86
CA SER A 124 -0.18 -53.75 12.68
C SER A 124 -1.48 -53.00 13.01
N HIS A 125 -1.94 -53.04 14.26
CA HIS A 125 -3.13 -52.34 14.73
C HIS A 125 -2.82 -51.05 15.51
N VAL A 126 -1.54 -50.67 15.64
CA VAL A 126 -1.16 -49.41 16.30
C VAL A 126 -1.53 -48.24 15.39
N GLY A 127 -2.67 -47.60 15.70
CA GLY A 127 -3.06 -46.30 15.16
C GLY A 127 -2.49 -45.11 15.93
N ALA A 128 -2.71 -43.90 15.40
CA ALA A 128 -2.14 -42.64 15.89
C ALA A 128 -2.39 -42.33 17.38
N LYS A 129 -3.55 -42.72 17.91
CA LYS A 129 -3.94 -42.48 19.30
C LYS A 129 -3.83 -43.72 20.19
N THR A 130 -3.26 -44.81 19.66
CA THR A 130 -3.13 -46.05 20.42
C THR A 130 -2.24 -45.81 21.63
N HIS A 131 -2.74 -46.18 22.79
CA HIS A 131 -1.98 -46.13 24.03
C HIS A 131 -0.96 -47.27 24.06
N ILE A 132 0.32 -46.93 24.09
CA ILE A 132 1.42 -47.88 24.15
C ILE A 132 1.96 -47.88 25.58
N PRO A 133 1.78 -48.97 26.36
CA PRO A 133 2.25 -49.06 27.75
C PRO A 133 3.73 -48.72 27.94
N GLU A 134 4.56 -49.08 26.97
CA GLU A 134 5.99 -48.80 26.96
C GLU A 134 6.36 -47.31 26.83
N LEU A 135 5.41 -46.45 26.44
CA LEU A 135 5.63 -45.04 26.15
C LEU A 135 4.74 -44.11 26.99
N VAL A 136 4.23 -44.58 28.14
CA VAL A 136 3.26 -43.87 28.98
C VAL A 136 3.67 -42.43 29.32
N GLU A 137 4.96 -42.17 29.52
CA GLU A 137 5.52 -40.85 29.90
C GLU A 137 5.32 -39.75 28.85
N VAL A 138 4.97 -40.11 27.61
CA VAL A 138 4.78 -39.17 26.50
C VAL A 138 3.41 -39.29 25.84
N MET A 139 2.52 -40.13 26.40
CA MET A 139 1.19 -40.37 25.85
C MET A 139 0.23 -39.18 26.05
N ASP A 140 0.46 -38.35 27.07
CA ASP A 140 -0.30 -37.15 27.40
C ASP A 140 0.01 -35.96 26.49
N LYS A 141 1.18 -35.95 25.84
CA LYS A 141 1.63 -34.88 24.95
C LYS A 141 0.98 -34.96 23.57
N PRO A 142 0.66 -33.83 22.91
CA PRO A 142 0.13 -33.82 21.55
C PRO A 142 1.09 -34.52 20.57
N GLY A 143 0.62 -35.56 19.89
CA GLY A 143 1.46 -36.40 19.05
C GLY A 143 0.77 -37.64 18.52
N SER A 144 1.49 -38.41 17.71
CA SER A 144 1.01 -39.67 17.13
C SER A 144 1.91 -40.83 17.50
N SER A 145 1.28 -41.94 17.85
CA SER A 145 1.91 -43.25 18.04
C SER A 145 2.02 -44.00 16.72
N GLY A 146 2.95 -44.94 16.64
CA GLY A 146 3.12 -45.85 15.51
C GLY A 146 3.95 -47.07 15.89
N CYS A 147 4.00 -48.05 14.99
CA CYS A 147 4.80 -49.26 15.16
C CYS A 147 5.43 -49.69 13.84
N LEU A 148 6.71 -50.08 13.87
CA LEU A 148 7.41 -50.71 12.75
C LEU A 148 7.85 -52.12 13.11
N GLU A 149 7.60 -53.08 12.23
CA GLU A 149 8.10 -54.44 12.38
C GLU A 149 9.54 -54.53 11.86
N SER A 150 10.38 -55.29 12.57
CA SER A 150 11.77 -55.57 12.19
C SER A 150 12.11 -57.02 12.49
N SER A 151 13.09 -57.59 11.79
CA SER A 151 13.57 -58.94 12.07
C SER A 151 14.20 -59.04 13.47
N ALA A 152 13.80 -60.06 14.24
CA ALA A 152 14.43 -60.43 15.50
C ALA A 152 15.44 -61.56 15.23
N LEU A 153 16.71 -61.22 15.06
CA LEU A 153 17.78 -62.21 15.00
C LEU A 153 18.27 -62.53 16.40
N TRP A 154 18.68 -63.78 16.63
CA TRP A 154 19.29 -64.25 17.88
C TRP A 154 20.48 -63.38 18.32
N SER A 155 21.19 -62.77 17.36
CA SER A 155 22.30 -61.84 17.60
C SER A 155 21.90 -60.53 18.30
N LYS A 156 20.60 -60.21 18.38
CA LYS A 156 20.07 -59.06 19.12
C LYS A 156 19.47 -59.45 20.49
N GLY A 157 19.69 -60.69 20.95
CA GLY A 157 19.28 -61.15 22.28
C GLY A 157 17.81 -61.59 22.41
N CYS A 158 17.11 -61.83 21.29
CA CYS A 158 15.75 -62.38 21.31
C CYS A 158 15.75 -63.92 21.23
N GLY A 159 14.86 -64.56 21.99
CA GLY A 159 14.72 -66.02 22.06
C GLY A 159 13.81 -66.66 21.00
N PHE A 160 13.18 -65.85 20.13
CA PHE A 160 12.28 -66.33 19.08
C PHE A 160 12.58 -65.62 17.74
N PRO A 161 12.54 -66.34 16.60
CA PRO A 161 12.90 -65.80 15.28
C PRO A 161 11.74 -65.05 14.57
N THR A 162 10.73 -64.59 15.31
CA THR A 162 9.57 -63.85 14.76
C THR A 162 9.84 -62.35 14.68
N ALA A 163 8.90 -61.55 14.14
CA ALA A 163 9.09 -60.11 13.99
C ALA A 163 9.11 -59.39 15.36
N SER A 164 10.13 -58.56 15.57
CA SER A 164 10.22 -57.61 16.68
C SER A 164 9.46 -56.33 16.39
N CYS A 165 9.07 -55.59 17.44
CA CYS A 165 8.30 -54.36 17.33
C CYS A 165 9.13 -53.15 17.76
N TYR A 166 9.22 -52.15 16.88
CA TYR A 166 9.66 -50.80 17.23
C TYR A 166 8.43 -49.93 17.50
N PHE A 167 8.06 -49.83 18.77
CA PHE A 167 7.03 -48.88 19.18
C PHE A 167 7.61 -47.48 19.23
N TYR A 168 6.90 -46.50 18.69
CA TYR A 168 7.32 -45.12 18.79
C TYR A 168 6.14 -44.17 18.95
N ARG A 169 6.43 -43.01 19.52
CA ARG A 169 5.55 -41.86 19.58
C ARG A 169 6.38 -40.61 19.34
N TRP A 170 6.02 -39.88 18.30
CA TRP A 170 6.51 -38.51 18.14
C TRP A 170 5.48 -37.56 18.77
N TYR A 171 5.96 -36.51 19.41
CA TYR A 171 5.13 -35.56 20.13
C TYR A 171 5.75 -34.16 20.11
N ALA A 172 4.89 -33.15 20.17
CA ALA A 172 5.28 -31.76 20.19
C ALA A 172 5.60 -31.31 21.63
N ILE A 173 6.60 -30.44 21.73
CA ILE A 173 6.99 -29.79 22.98
C ILE A 173 7.04 -28.29 22.73
N PRO A 174 6.42 -27.44 23.58
CA PRO A 174 6.51 -26.00 23.42
C PRO A 174 7.95 -25.53 23.63
N MET A 175 8.39 -24.59 22.80
CA MET A 175 9.72 -23.97 22.93
C MET A 175 9.69 -22.75 23.85
N THR A 176 8.64 -21.94 23.74
CA THR A 176 8.49 -20.62 24.38
C THR A 176 7.08 -20.46 24.93
N LEU A 177 6.86 -19.56 25.89
CA LEU A 177 5.54 -19.25 26.46
C LEU A 177 4.67 -18.38 25.55
N ASP A 178 5.23 -17.89 24.44
CA ASP A 178 4.58 -16.93 23.57
C ASP A 178 3.49 -17.59 22.73
N VAL A 179 2.31 -16.98 22.75
CA VAL A 179 1.17 -17.40 21.93
C VAL A 179 1.08 -16.49 20.73
N PHE A 180 1.05 -17.10 19.55
CA PHE A 180 0.90 -16.41 18.28
C PHE A 180 -0.53 -16.51 17.78
N GLU A 181 -0.95 -15.47 17.08
CA GLU A 181 -2.17 -15.48 16.30
C GLU A 181 -1.83 -15.50 14.82
N LEU A 182 -2.38 -16.48 14.10
CA LEU A 182 -2.37 -16.51 12.65
C LEU A 182 -3.72 -16.00 12.16
N PHE A 183 -3.74 -14.92 11.38
CA PHE A 183 -4.97 -14.33 10.87
C PHE A 183 -4.82 -13.96 9.39
N GLU A 184 -5.95 -13.82 8.69
CA GLU A 184 -6.01 -13.37 7.30
C GLU A 184 -6.90 -12.13 7.19
N CYS A 185 -6.77 -11.39 6.09
CA CYS A 185 -7.60 -10.22 5.78
C CYS A 185 -8.53 -10.57 4.61
N PRO A 186 -9.73 -11.16 4.86
CA PRO A 186 -10.66 -11.51 3.78
C PRO A 186 -11.18 -10.29 3.04
N THR A 187 -11.25 -9.15 3.72
CA THR A 187 -11.70 -7.87 3.16
C THR A 187 -10.77 -6.75 3.61
N TRP A 188 -10.68 -5.71 2.79
CA TRP A 188 -9.83 -4.55 3.00
C TRP A 188 -10.65 -3.28 2.78
N ASP A 189 -10.61 -2.37 3.74
CA ASP A 189 -11.34 -1.10 3.67
C ASP A 189 -10.45 -0.01 3.08
N PHE A 190 -10.91 0.62 2.00
CA PHE A 190 -10.17 1.67 1.32
C PHE A 190 -10.40 3.01 1.99
N HIS A 191 -9.31 3.64 2.40
CA HIS A 191 -9.28 4.99 2.93
C HIS A 191 -8.51 5.89 1.96
N ILE A 192 -9.24 6.82 1.35
CA ILE A 192 -8.71 7.70 0.31
C ILE A 192 -8.48 9.07 0.94
N LYS A 193 -7.24 9.34 1.35
CA LYS A 193 -6.88 10.65 1.93
C LYS A 193 -6.64 11.63 0.79
N THR A 194 -7.48 12.66 0.70
CA THR A 194 -7.45 13.66 -0.38
C THR A 194 -7.45 15.06 0.22
N SER A 195 -6.66 15.96 -0.35
CA SER A 195 -6.81 17.39 -0.08
C SER A 195 -7.68 18.04 -1.14
N LEU A 196 -8.66 18.82 -0.69
CA LEU A 196 -9.55 19.63 -1.50
C LEU A 196 -9.12 21.10 -1.37
N GLN A 197 -8.98 21.78 -2.50
CA GLN A 197 -8.66 23.20 -2.55
C GLN A 197 -9.61 23.91 -3.51
N LEU A 198 -10.45 24.80 -3.01
CA LEU A 198 -11.33 25.63 -3.81
C LEU A 198 -10.78 27.05 -3.89
N THR A 199 -10.72 27.57 -5.12
CA THR A 199 -10.26 28.94 -5.41
C THR A 199 -11.37 29.75 -6.05
N VAL A 200 -11.76 30.85 -5.41
CA VAL A 200 -12.76 31.81 -5.89
C VAL A 200 -12.29 33.21 -5.51
N ASN A 201 -12.18 34.14 -6.47
CA ASN A 201 -11.74 35.53 -6.26
C ASN A 201 -10.51 35.66 -5.35
N ASP A 202 -9.47 34.88 -5.63
CA ASP A 202 -8.24 34.80 -4.82
C ASP A 202 -8.37 34.28 -3.38
N GLN A 203 -9.58 33.98 -2.92
CA GLN A 203 -9.77 33.25 -1.68
C GLN A 203 -9.56 31.76 -1.93
N ILE A 204 -8.75 31.17 -1.05
CA ILE A 204 -8.42 29.75 -1.06
C ILE A 204 -9.05 29.14 0.18
N VAL A 205 -9.89 28.13 -0.03
CA VAL A 205 -10.43 27.28 1.04
C VAL A 205 -9.86 25.89 0.84
N GLU A 206 -9.17 25.39 1.87
CA GLU A 206 -8.52 24.08 1.85
C GLU A 206 -9.06 23.19 2.96
N GLU A 207 -9.25 21.92 2.64
CA GLU A 207 -9.64 20.88 3.59
C GLU A 207 -8.96 19.56 3.23
N THR A 208 -8.55 18.79 4.24
CA THR A 208 -8.09 17.42 4.04
C THR A 208 -9.14 16.46 4.56
N VAL A 209 -9.60 15.56 3.68
CA VAL A 209 -10.67 14.61 3.97
C VAL A 209 -10.22 13.18 3.67
N THR A 210 -10.76 12.23 4.45
CA THR A 210 -10.66 10.80 4.13
C THR A 210 -11.99 10.34 3.53
N LEU A 211 -11.97 10.00 2.24
CA LEU A 211 -13.12 9.48 1.52
C LEU A 211 -13.14 7.95 1.58
N HIS A 212 -14.35 7.39 1.57
CA HIS A 212 -14.58 5.95 1.56
C HIS A 212 -15.43 5.59 0.32
N PRO A 213 -15.13 4.49 -0.40
CA PRO A 213 -15.91 4.08 -1.55
C PRO A 213 -17.40 3.92 -1.25
N GLY A 214 -18.25 4.42 -2.14
CA GLY A 214 -19.71 4.35 -2.01
C GLY A 214 -20.33 5.30 -0.98
N LEU A 215 -19.52 6.01 -0.17
CA LEU A 215 -20.02 7.00 0.78
C LEU A 215 -19.85 8.42 0.23
N THR A 216 -20.94 9.20 0.26
CA THR A 216 -20.93 10.60 -0.14
C THR A 216 -20.42 11.47 1.00
N HIS A 217 -19.34 12.20 0.75
CA HIS A 217 -18.85 13.25 1.62
C HIS A 217 -19.39 14.60 1.17
N HIS A 218 -19.89 15.40 2.10
CA HIS A 218 -20.42 16.74 1.83
C HIS A 218 -19.47 17.80 2.33
N TRP A 219 -19.04 18.67 1.41
CA TRP A 219 -18.17 19.81 1.69
C TRP A 219 -18.81 21.07 1.12
N ALA A 220 -19.34 21.93 1.99
CA ALA A 220 -20.24 23.03 1.61
C ALA A 220 -21.40 22.51 0.72
N ASN A 221 -21.58 23.07 -0.48
CA ASN A 221 -22.59 22.62 -1.45
C ASN A 221 -22.01 21.66 -2.53
N ILE A 222 -20.86 21.05 -2.25
CA ILE A 222 -20.18 20.07 -3.10
C ILE A 222 -20.28 18.70 -2.43
N SER A 223 -20.73 17.70 -3.18
CA SER A 223 -20.83 16.31 -2.74
C SER A 223 -19.84 15.47 -3.53
N LEU A 224 -18.96 14.76 -2.83
CA LEU A 224 -17.93 13.91 -3.41
C LEU A 224 -18.23 12.46 -3.05
N THR A 225 -18.35 11.59 -4.06
CA THR A 225 -18.58 10.15 -3.86
C THR A 225 -17.55 9.37 -4.65
N PRO A 226 -16.61 8.66 -4.02
CA PRO A 226 -15.74 7.73 -4.74
C PRO A 226 -16.58 6.56 -5.25
N ILE A 227 -16.74 6.45 -6.56
CA ILE A 227 -17.61 5.47 -7.22
C ILE A 227 -16.87 4.19 -7.61
N SER A 228 -15.56 4.26 -7.83
CA SER A 228 -14.76 3.08 -8.13
C SER A 228 -13.30 3.27 -7.71
N VAL A 229 -12.72 2.18 -7.19
CA VAL A 229 -11.29 2.03 -6.94
C VAL A 229 -10.86 0.74 -7.65
N THR A 230 -10.12 0.86 -8.75
CA THR A 230 -9.69 -0.31 -9.53
C THR A 230 -8.33 -0.80 -9.06
N ASN A 231 -8.30 -1.61 -8.00
CA ASN A 231 -7.04 -2.25 -7.58
C ASN A 231 -6.72 -3.42 -8.52
N PRO A 232 -5.54 -3.48 -9.16
CA PRO A 232 -5.12 -4.68 -9.87
C PRO A 232 -5.13 -5.91 -8.94
N PRO A 233 -5.32 -7.14 -9.48
CA PRO A 233 -5.25 -8.35 -8.67
C PRO A 233 -3.92 -8.41 -7.91
N ALA A 234 -3.99 -8.45 -6.58
CA ALA A 234 -2.83 -8.44 -5.70
C ALA A 234 -2.89 -9.66 -4.76
N PRO A 235 -2.39 -10.84 -5.18
CA PRO A 235 -2.42 -12.05 -4.37
C PRO A 235 -1.77 -11.88 -3.00
N VAL A 236 -0.78 -11.00 -2.89
CA VAL A 236 -0.09 -10.67 -1.63
C VAL A 236 -1.04 -10.12 -0.55
N LEU A 237 -2.19 -9.54 -0.91
CA LEU A 237 -3.20 -9.07 0.06
C LEU A 237 -4.01 -10.23 0.67
N SER A 238 -3.91 -11.44 0.10
CA SER A 238 -4.52 -12.66 0.64
C SER A 238 -3.56 -13.49 1.49
N THR A 239 -2.29 -13.05 1.61
CA THR A 239 -1.31 -13.71 2.47
C THR A 239 -1.70 -13.54 3.94
N PRO A 240 -1.69 -14.61 4.76
CA PRO A 240 -1.96 -14.50 6.18
C PRO A 240 -0.83 -13.76 6.91
N PHE A 241 -1.11 -13.30 8.12
CA PHE A 241 -0.17 -12.65 9.03
C PHE A 241 -0.04 -13.44 10.32
N LEU A 242 1.20 -13.51 10.83
CA LEU A 242 1.51 -14.01 12.16
C LEU A 242 1.76 -12.80 13.06
N THR A 243 1.12 -12.77 14.24
CA THR A 243 1.33 -11.70 15.21
C THR A 243 1.57 -12.22 16.63
N HIS A 244 2.37 -11.47 17.37
CA HIS A 244 2.51 -11.57 18.81
C HIS A 244 2.74 -10.17 19.41
N GLY A 245 1.75 -9.68 20.18
CA GLY A 245 1.75 -8.30 20.66
C GLY A 245 1.74 -7.32 19.47
N PHE A 246 2.66 -6.37 19.46
CA PHE A 246 2.82 -5.39 18.38
C PHE A 246 3.62 -5.89 17.17
N ALA A 247 4.24 -7.07 17.27
CA ALA A 247 5.07 -7.61 16.20
C ALA A 247 4.22 -8.40 15.20
N VAL A 248 4.26 -7.99 13.93
CA VAL A 248 3.53 -8.62 12.83
C VAL A 248 4.49 -9.04 11.72
N ALA A 249 4.30 -10.23 11.17
CA ALA A 249 5.02 -10.72 10.01
C ALA A 249 4.08 -11.44 9.03
N LEU A 250 4.54 -11.62 7.79
CA LEU A 250 3.86 -12.50 6.83
C LEU A 250 3.90 -13.94 7.33
N GLY A 251 2.72 -14.57 7.35
CA GLY A 251 2.49 -15.94 7.77
C GLY A 251 2.53 -16.95 6.62
N ASP A 252 3.11 -16.58 5.47
CA ASP A 252 3.24 -17.49 4.33
C ASP A 252 4.10 -18.71 4.71
N GLY A 253 3.54 -19.90 4.49
CA GLY A 253 4.22 -21.16 4.81
C GLY A 253 4.28 -21.51 6.30
N VAL A 254 3.58 -20.77 7.19
CA VAL A 254 3.43 -21.17 8.60
C VAL A 254 2.69 -22.51 8.66
N PRO A 255 3.30 -23.58 9.23
CA PRO A 255 2.63 -24.85 9.41
C PRO A 255 1.41 -24.70 10.32
N THR A 256 0.24 -25.12 9.83
CA THR A 256 -1.01 -25.14 10.62
C THR A 256 -1.32 -26.55 11.14
N ASP A 257 -0.27 -27.37 11.29
CA ASP A 257 -0.36 -28.74 11.75
C ASP A 257 -0.81 -28.84 13.21
N LEU A 258 -0.33 -27.91 14.06
CA LEU A 258 -0.75 -27.75 15.45
C LEU A 258 -1.88 -26.73 15.53
N LYS A 259 -3.11 -27.17 15.82
CA LYS A 259 -4.28 -26.29 15.91
C LYS A 259 -4.77 -26.20 17.35
N CYS A 260 -4.92 -24.97 17.83
CA CYS A 260 -5.47 -24.67 19.15
C CYS A 260 -6.83 -23.98 18.96
N GLN A 261 -7.84 -24.42 19.72
CA GLN A 261 -9.21 -23.89 19.58
C GLN A 261 -9.30 -22.41 19.97
N ASP A 262 -8.55 -22.01 20.98
CA ASP A 262 -8.52 -20.66 21.51
C ASP A 262 -7.14 -20.31 22.09
N ARG A 263 -6.97 -19.03 22.44
CA ARG A 263 -5.74 -18.49 23.01
C ARG A 263 -5.36 -19.16 24.35
N PRO A 264 -6.29 -19.43 25.30
CA PRO A 264 -5.98 -20.18 26.52
C PRO A 264 -5.46 -21.60 26.26
N SER A 265 -6.05 -22.32 25.31
CA SER A 265 -5.62 -23.67 24.92
C SER A 265 -4.21 -23.65 24.33
N ALA A 266 -3.90 -22.63 23.52
CA ALA A 266 -2.54 -22.39 23.05
C ALA A 266 -1.59 -22.15 24.24
N ALA A 267 -1.93 -21.24 25.16
CA ALA A 267 -1.11 -20.96 26.35
C ALA A 267 -0.84 -22.21 27.20
N GLY A 268 -1.85 -23.07 27.39
CA GLY A 268 -1.73 -24.35 28.09
C GLY A 268 -1.09 -25.49 27.27
N PHE A 269 -0.80 -25.25 25.98
CA PHE A 269 -0.33 -26.24 25.01
C PHE A 269 -1.29 -27.45 24.85
N GLY A 270 -2.58 -27.24 25.12
CA GLY A 270 -3.65 -28.23 24.94
C GLY A 270 -4.14 -28.32 23.50
N CYS A 271 -3.22 -28.36 22.54
CA CYS A 271 -3.53 -28.27 21.12
C CYS A 271 -3.54 -29.65 20.45
N ASN A 272 -4.25 -29.77 19.32
CA ASN A 272 -4.26 -31.00 18.54
C ASN A 272 -3.27 -30.88 17.37
N ILE A 273 -2.44 -31.91 17.18
CA ILE A 273 -1.45 -31.94 16.10
C ILE A 273 -1.84 -32.96 15.03
N SER A 274 -1.73 -32.58 13.76
CA SER A 274 -2.05 -33.44 12.62
C SER A 274 -1.09 -34.64 12.55
N ALA A 275 -1.61 -35.83 12.26
CA ALA A 275 -0.79 -37.02 12.04
C ALA A 275 0.19 -36.86 10.85
N ASP A 276 -0.11 -35.96 9.91
CA ASP A 276 0.72 -35.66 8.74
C ASP A 276 1.92 -34.74 9.03
N THR A 277 2.10 -34.31 10.28
CA THR A 277 3.23 -33.45 10.71
C THR A 277 4.57 -34.15 10.53
N CYS A 278 4.59 -35.46 10.76
CA CYS A 278 5.78 -36.30 10.67
C CYS A 278 5.58 -37.39 9.62
N LYS A 279 6.59 -37.58 8.77
CA LYS A 279 6.64 -38.61 7.73
C LYS A 279 7.96 -39.38 7.80
N ASP A 280 8.03 -40.49 7.08
CA ASP A 280 9.26 -41.28 6.88
C ASP A 280 9.96 -41.69 8.18
N CYS A 281 9.18 -42.17 9.15
CA CYS A 281 9.72 -42.74 10.38
C CYS A 281 10.48 -44.03 10.09
N ARG A 282 11.75 -44.10 10.48
CA ARG A 282 12.62 -45.27 10.27
C ARG A 282 13.50 -45.57 11.48
N PRO A 283 13.85 -46.85 11.70
CA PRO A 283 14.82 -47.23 12.72
C PRO A 283 16.20 -46.69 12.36
N THR A 284 16.92 -46.21 13.37
CA THR A 284 18.32 -45.83 13.27
C THR A 284 19.24 -46.98 13.72
N PRO A 285 20.55 -46.94 13.39
CA PRO A 285 21.49 -48.00 13.77
C PRO A 285 21.64 -48.21 15.28
N ASP A 286 21.46 -47.15 16.07
CA ASP A 286 21.45 -47.14 17.54
C ASP A 286 20.16 -47.73 18.15
N GLY A 287 19.18 -48.10 17.31
CA GLY A 287 17.93 -48.72 17.75
C GLY A 287 16.84 -47.74 18.19
N SER A 288 16.99 -46.44 17.90
CA SER A 288 15.93 -45.45 18.06
C SER A 288 15.14 -45.26 16.76
N ILE A 289 14.05 -44.49 16.81
CA ILE A 289 13.25 -44.14 15.61
C ILE A 289 13.44 -42.66 15.33
N THR A 290 13.80 -42.33 14.09
CA THR A 290 13.85 -40.95 13.59
C THR A 290 12.76 -40.75 12.54
N CYS A 291 12.04 -39.64 12.63
CA CYS A 291 11.02 -39.22 11.68
C CYS A 291 11.41 -37.86 11.08
N GLN A 292 10.97 -37.58 9.86
CA GLN A 292 11.07 -36.25 9.26
C GLN A 292 9.82 -35.46 9.64
N CYS A 293 9.99 -34.42 10.45
CA CYS A 293 8.87 -33.67 11.03
C CYS A 293 8.97 -32.18 10.71
N ARG A 294 7.81 -31.53 10.59
CA ARG A 294 7.73 -30.06 10.55
C ARG A 294 7.66 -29.49 11.96
N GLU A 295 8.48 -28.48 12.22
CA GLU A 295 8.52 -27.70 13.44
C GLU A 295 8.11 -26.25 13.15
N LEU A 296 7.73 -25.51 14.20
CA LEU A 296 7.37 -24.10 14.09
C LEU A 296 8.19 -23.29 15.10
N ASP A 297 8.92 -22.31 14.57
CA ASP A 297 9.60 -21.27 15.35
C ASP A 297 8.97 -19.92 14.95
N GLY A 298 7.93 -19.51 15.69
CA GLY A 298 7.20 -18.28 15.44
C GLY A 298 8.03 -17.02 15.71
N GLU A 299 8.92 -17.08 16.69
CA GLU A 299 9.85 -16.00 17.03
C GLU A 299 10.82 -15.74 15.88
N ALA A 300 11.37 -16.80 15.28
CA ALA A 300 12.24 -16.67 14.11
C ALA A 300 11.51 -16.03 12.92
N ILE A 301 10.22 -16.35 12.71
CA ILE A 301 9.40 -15.76 11.65
C ILE A 301 9.15 -14.26 11.92
N LEU A 302 8.83 -13.88 13.15
CA LEU A 302 8.64 -12.47 13.52
C LEU A 302 9.95 -11.66 13.48
N ALA A 303 11.10 -12.32 13.70
CA ALA A 303 12.42 -11.70 13.61
C ALA A 303 12.95 -11.58 12.18
N ASP A 304 12.39 -12.34 11.22
CA ASP A 304 12.87 -12.38 9.85
C ASP A 304 12.63 -11.03 9.14
N PRO A 305 13.68 -10.30 8.73
CA PRO A 305 13.53 -9.03 8.01
C PRO A 305 12.86 -9.15 6.65
N ALA A 306 12.80 -10.35 6.05
CA ALA A 306 12.08 -10.59 4.81
C ALA A 306 10.57 -10.78 4.99
N LYS A 307 10.10 -10.99 6.24
CA LYS A 307 8.70 -11.27 6.56
C LYS A 307 8.07 -10.25 7.51
N ARG A 308 8.85 -9.70 8.45
CA ARG A 308 8.36 -8.76 9.46
C ARG A 308 7.94 -7.43 8.85
N LEU A 309 6.85 -6.85 9.36
CA LEU A 309 6.42 -5.50 8.99
C LEU A 309 7.26 -4.45 9.74
N PRO A 310 7.50 -3.27 9.14
CA PRO A 310 7.04 -2.82 7.82
C PRO A 310 7.75 -3.51 6.65
N LEU A 311 7.01 -3.85 5.59
CA LEU A 311 7.54 -4.60 4.44
C LEU A 311 6.92 -4.12 3.13
N THR A 312 7.76 -3.89 2.11
CA THR A 312 7.29 -3.50 0.78
C THR A 312 7.41 -4.67 -0.20
N ILE A 313 6.28 -5.08 -0.78
CA ILE A 313 6.21 -6.11 -1.82
C ILE A 313 5.55 -5.53 -3.07
N GLY A 314 6.34 -5.40 -4.13
CA GLY A 314 5.89 -4.79 -5.38
C GLY A 314 5.51 -3.31 -5.17
N ARG A 315 4.22 -3.00 -5.23
CA ARG A 315 3.66 -1.64 -5.05
C ARG A 315 2.88 -1.45 -3.74
N HIS A 316 2.94 -2.44 -2.86
CA HIS A 316 2.23 -2.46 -1.59
C HIS A 316 3.25 -2.35 -0.46
N THR A 317 3.08 -1.36 0.41
CA THR A 317 3.86 -1.25 1.64
C THR A 317 2.95 -1.64 2.80
N PHE A 318 3.23 -2.81 3.38
CA PHE A 318 2.54 -3.33 4.55
C PHE A 318 3.11 -2.68 5.80
N LEU A 319 2.22 -2.13 6.61
CA LEU A 319 2.51 -1.35 7.81
C LEU A 319 1.63 -1.85 8.95
N THR A 320 2.03 -1.52 10.17
CA THR A 320 1.25 -1.78 11.38
C THR A 320 1.26 -0.54 12.27
N GLU A 321 0.08 -0.15 12.74
CA GLU A 321 -0.13 0.97 13.65
C GLU A 321 -1.31 0.62 14.55
N ASP A 322 -1.18 0.81 15.87
CA ASP A 322 -2.22 0.49 16.87
C ASP A 322 -2.86 -0.91 16.70
N ASP A 323 -2.02 -1.93 16.49
CA ASP A 323 -2.42 -3.34 16.25
C ASP A 323 -3.25 -3.57 14.96
N GLN A 324 -3.37 -2.56 14.10
CA GLN A 324 -4.03 -2.67 12.81
C GLN A 324 -3.01 -2.79 11.69
N VAL A 325 -3.14 -3.83 10.87
CA VAL A 325 -2.38 -3.96 9.62
C VAL A 325 -3.05 -3.12 8.55
N TYR A 326 -2.27 -2.32 7.85
CA TYR A 326 -2.74 -1.59 6.68
C TYR A 326 -1.69 -1.60 5.58
N VAL A 327 -2.16 -1.31 4.37
CA VAL A 327 -1.32 -1.27 3.17
C VAL A 327 -1.38 0.11 2.57
N GLU A 328 -0.23 0.73 2.40
CA GLU A 328 -0.08 1.93 1.58
C GLU A 328 0.18 1.56 0.13
N GLN A 329 -0.56 2.19 -0.78
CA GLN A 329 -0.34 2.09 -2.21
C GLN A 329 -0.43 3.47 -2.89
N SER A 330 0.34 3.67 -3.96
CA SER A 330 0.45 4.99 -4.61
C SER A 330 -0.03 5.04 -6.06
N TYR A 331 -0.58 3.95 -6.60
CA TYR A 331 -0.71 3.76 -8.06
C TYR A 331 -2.11 3.48 -8.60
N THR A 332 -3.13 3.49 -7.74
CA THR A 332 -4.48 3.07 -8.13
C THR A 332 -5.31 4.31 -8.51
N PRO A 333 -5.82 4.40 -9.74
CA PRO A 333 -6.71 5.49 -10.13
C PRO A 333 -8.04 5.35 -9.40
N ILE A 334 -8.60 6.49 -8.99
CA ILE A 334 -9.85 6.56 -8.22
C ILE A 334 -10.83 7.44 -8.98
N GLN A 335 -12.01 6.92 -9.28
CA GLN A 335 -13.08 7.72 -9.87
C GLN A 335 -13.95 8.32 -8.78
N ILE A 336 -14.13 9.63 -8.84
CA ILE A 336 -14.98 10.39 -7.93
C ILE A 336 -16.11 11.01 -8.73
N ASN A 337 -17.34 10.69 -8.38
CA ASN A 337 -18.49 11.47 -8.79
C ASN A 337 -18.57 12.72 -7.92
N LEU A 338 -18.51 13.88 -8.57
CA LEU A 338 -18.62 15.18 -7.95
C LEU A 338 -19.94 15.83 -8.37
N GLN A 339 -20.72 16.24 -7.39
CA GLN A 339 -22.00 16.91 -7.59
C GLN A 339 -22.01 18.25 -6.87
N MET A 340 -22.34 19.32 -7.59
CA MET A 340 -22.56 20.66 -7.06
C MET A 340 -24.05 20.94 -7.09
N ASN A 341 -24.66 21.14 -5.92
CA ASN A 341 -26.10 21.39 -5.79
C ASN A 341 -26.35 22.81 -5.31
N ASN A 342 -26.83 23.69 -6.20
CA ASN A 342 -27.04 25.11 -5.91
C ASN A 342 -25.80 25.78 -5.31
N PHE A 343 -24.62 25.44 -5.85
CA PHE A 343 -23.37 26.05 -5.41
C PHE A 343 -23.34 27.51 -5.89
N GLN A 344 -23.39 28.46 -4.95
CA GLN A 344 -23.38 29.89 -5.27
C GLN A 344 -21.94 30.40 -5.28
N LEU A 345 -21.54 30.93 -6.43
CA LEU A 345 -20.21 31.45 -6.66
C LEU A 345 -20.35 32.94 -6.97
N VAL A 346 -19.79 33.78 -6.10
CA VAL A 346 -19.82 35.23 -6.23
C VAL A 346 -18.46 35.65 -6.77
N THR A 347 -18.40 36.27 -7.94
CA THR A 347 -17.16 36.76 -8.57
C THR A 347 -17.21 38.24 -8.82
N GLU A 348 -16.16 38.98 -8.46
CA GLU A 348 -16.03 40.38 -8.88
C GLU A 348 -15.74 40.44 -10.37
N ILE A 349 -16.48 41.28 -11.10
CA ILE A 349 -16.24 41.48 -12.54
C ILE A 349 -15.12 42.50 -12.67
N THR A 350 -13.88 42.02 -12.83
CA THR A 350 -12.73 42.86 -13.19
C THR A 350 -12.24 42.45 -14.57
N GLU A 351 -12.43 43.31 -15.57
CA GLU A 351 -11.85 43.14 -16.90
C GLU A 351 -10.34 43.37 -16.83
N SER A 352 -9.60 42.35 -16.39
CA SER A 352 -8.16 42.41 -16.18
C SER A 352 -7.44 41.64 -17.29
N THR A 353 -6.40 42.24 -17.86
CA THR A 353 -5.50 41.56 -18.80
C THR A 353 -4.41 40.79 -18.05
N CYS A 354 -3.95 39.68 -18.63
CA CYS A 354 -2.92 38.84 -18.01
C CYS A 354 -1.70 38.72 -18.90
N ARG A 355 -0.53 38.70 -18.24
CA ARG A 355 0.77 38.50 -18.87
C ARG A 355 1.45 37.30 -18.23
N VAL A 356 1.61 36.23 -19.01
CA VAL A 356 2.28 34.99 -18.58
C VAL A 356 3.67 34.94 -19.23
N ILE A 357 4.67 34.60 -18.43
CA ILE A 357 6.06 34.42 -18.85
C ILE A 357 6.50 33.01 -18.46
N ILE A 358 7.10 32.27 -19.40
CA ILE A 358 7.64 30.93 -19.15
C ILE A 358 9.08 31.06 -18.69
N ASN A 359 9.39 30.49 -17.52
CA ASN A 359 10.71 30.56 -16.90
C ASN A 359 11.55 29.31 -17.19
N ASP A 360 10.92 28.13 -17.12
CA ASP A 360 11.60 26.84 -17.30
C ASP A 360 10.64 25.78 -17.85
N VAL A 361 11.15 24.88 -18.68
CA VAL A 361 10.41 23.73 -19.23
C VAL A 361 11.30 22.50 -19.07
N SER A 362 10.88 21.58 -18.20
CA SER A 362 11.64 20.37 -17.86
C SER A 362 10.72 19.16 -17.75
N GLY A 363 11.29 17.95 -17.74
CA GLY A 363 10.55 16.69 -17.63
C GLY A 363 10.80 15.73 -18.80
N CYS A 364 9.82 14.87 -19.06
CA CYS A 364 9.95 13.80 -20.06
C CYS A 364 8.72 13.67 -20.95
N TYR A 365 8.93 13.06 -22.13
CA TYR A 365 7.86 12.72 -23.05
C TYR A 365 7.52 11.23 -22.95
N ARG A 366 6.23 10.90 -23.14
CA ARG A 366 5.70 9.51 -23.04
C ARG A 366 6.04 8.83 -21.71
N CYS A 367 5.97 9.57 -20.62
CA CYS A 367 6.28 9.11 -19.27
C CYS A 367 5.18 9.52 -18.28
N LEU A 368 5.20 8.94 -17.09
CA LEU A 368 4.18 9.16 -16.06
C LEU A 368 4.33 10.50 -15.33
N THR A 369 5.57 10.97 -15.13
CA THR A 369 5.83 12.28 -14.50
C THR A 369 5.50 13.45 -15.42
N GLY A 370 5.48 13.22 -16.73
CA GLY A 370 5.16 14.21 -17.75
C GLY A 370 6.14 15.37 -17.81
N VAL A 371 5.63 16.50 -18.28
CA VAL A 371 6.30 17.78 -18.43
C VAL A 371 5.94 18.68 -17.25
N GLN A 372 6.91 19.47 -16.81
CA GLN A 372 6.76 20.53 -15.83
C GLN A 372 7.17 21.87 -16.47
N ILE A 373 6.28 22.87 -16.42
CA ILE A 373 6.54 24.24 -16.86
C ILE A 373 6.51 25.17 -15.67
N LYS A 374 7.60 25.87 -15.38
CA LYS A 374 7.61 26.97 -14.42
C LYS A 374 7.28 28.27 -15.14
N TYR A 375 6.37 29.06 -14.59
CA TYR A 375 5.92 30.32 -15.17
C TYR A 375 5.80 31.42 -14.11
N SER A 376 5.77 32.67 -14.56
CA SER A 376 5.37 33.83 -13.78
C SER A 376 4.18 34.49 -14.47
N CYS A 377 3.10 34.78 -13.74
CA CYS A 377 1.97 35.52 -14.30
C CYS A 377 1.68 36.79 -13.52
N SER A 378 1.48 37.90 -14.24
CA SER A 378 1.00 39.16 -13.69
C SER A 378 -0.30 39.60 -14.35
N THR A 379 -1.06 40.44 -13.66
CA THR A 379 -2.26 41.10 -14.21
C THR A 379 -2.20 42.61 -13.99
N ASP A 380 -2.89 43.37 -14.84
CA ASP A 380 -2.95 44.83 -14.79
C ASP A 380 -3.80 45.37 -13.62
N PHE A 381 -4.71 44.56 -13.09
CA PHE A 381 -5.55 44.94 -11.97
C PHE A 381 -5.89 43.75 -11.08
N GLY A 382 -5.71 43.93 -9.76
CA GLY A 382 -6.09 42.95 -8.75
C GLY A 382 -5.46 41.58 -8.97
N SER A 383 -6.31 40.58 -9.16
CA SER A 383 -5.93 39.19 -9.36
C SER A 383 -6.86 38.48 -10.32
N SER A 384 -6.33 37.53 -11.08
CA SER A 384 -7.07 36.87 -12.16
C SER A 384 -6.56 35.46 -12.45
N LEU A 385 -7.41 34.65 -13.09
CA LEU A 385 -7.06 33.32 -13.59
C LEU A 385 -6.91 33.38 -15.12
N ALA A 386 -5.69 33.18 -15.60
CA ALA A 386 -5.40 33.09 -17.02
C ALA A 386 -5.57 31.66 -17.52
N ASN A 387 -6.33 31.52 -18.61
CA ASN A 387 -6.53 30.26 -19.31
C ASN A 387 -5.56 30.15 -20.48
N ILE A 388 -4.61 29.22 -20.44
CA ILE A 388 -3.60 29.05 -21.48
C ILE A 388 -3.94 27.81 -22.29
N LYS A 389 -4.24 27.98 -23.58
CA LYS A 389 -4.54 26.90 -24.52
C LYS A 389 -3.63 26.99 -25.74
N CYS A 390 -2.92 25.92 -26.03
CA CYS A 390 -1.97 25.84 -27.15
C CYS A 390 -2.49 24.95 -28.28
N ASP A 391 -1.96 25.17 -29.49
CA ASP A 391 -2.36 24.43 -30.69
C ASP A 391 -2.05 22.93 -30.58
N ASP A 392 -0.98 22.60 -29.85
CA ASP A 392 -0.53 21.23 -29.61
C ASP A 392 -1.31 20.49 -28.51
N GLY A 393 -2.43 21.06 -28.05
CA GLY A 393 -3.29 20.46 -27.02
C GLY A 393 -2.84 20.69 -25.59
N ILE A 394 -1.73 21.41 -25.37
CA ILE A 394 -1.32 21.87 -24.03
C ILE A 394 -2.40 22.82 -23.50
N HIS A 395 -2.87 22.57 -22.28
CA HIS A 395 -3.88 23.38 -21.63
C HIS A 395 -3.57 23.48 -20.14
N PHE A 396 -3.46 24.70 -19.59
CA PHE A 396 -3.25 24.94 -18.16
C PHE A 396 -3.80 26.29 -17.71
N ILE A 397 -3.92 26.48 -16.39
CA ILE A 397 -4.27 27.77 -15.78
C ILE A 397 -3.08 28.37 -15.06
N ALA A 398 -2.91 29.68 -15.22
CA ALA A 398 -2.02 30.48 -14.40
C ALA A 398 -2.82 31.39 -13.46
N ARG A 399 -2.46 31.38 -12.17
CA ARG A 399 -2.85 32.45 -11.24
C ARG A 399 -1.99 33.66 -11.52
N CYS A 400 -2.61 34.83 -11.62
CA CYS A 400 -1.96 36.09 -11.94
C CYS A 400 -2.32 37.11 -10.87
N SER A 401 -1.33 37.80 -10.31
CA SER A 401 -1.54 38.91 -9.37
C SER A 401 -0.89 40.18 -9.90
N PHE A 402 -1.30 41.33 -9.38
CA PHE A 402 -0.66 42.61 -9.73
C PHE A 402 0.86 42.61 -9.50
N ASN A 403 1.33 41.98 -8.42
CA ASN A 403 2.76 41.87 -8.09
C ASN A 403 3.48 40.74 -8.83
N GLY A 404 2.76 39.93 -9.60
CA GLY A 404 3.28 38.71 -10.21
C GLY A 404 3.24 37.52 -9.25
N THR A 405 2.84 36.37 -9.78
CA THR A 405 2.79 35.08 -9.09
C THR A 405 3.61 34.06 -9.85
N GLU A 406 4.50 33.36 -9.15
CA GLU A 406 5.20 32.21 -9.70
C GLU A 406 4.32 30.97 -9.63
N GLY A 407 4.43 30.13 -10.65
CA GLY A 407 3.54 29.02 -10.92
C GLY A 407 4.27 27.85 -11.55
N VAL A 408 3.69 26.66 -11.41
CA VAL A 408 4.18 25.45 -12.06
C VAL A 408 2.99 24.72 -12.69
N ALA A 409 3.06 24.38 -13.97
CA ALA A 409 2.07 23.56 -14.67
C ALA A 409 2.64 22.18 -14.99
N HIS A 410 1.79 21.15 -14.95
CA HIS A 410 2.16 19.78 -15.32
C HIS A 410 1.21 19.23 -16.37
N PHE A 411 1.75 18.50 -17.35
CA PHE A 411 0.96 17.82 -18.37
C PHE A 411 1.74 16.71 -19.07
N ALA A 412 1.04 15.74 -19.64
CA ALA A 412 1.58 14.71 -20.48
C ALA A 412 1.87 15.26 -21.88
N TYR A 413 3.00 14.84 -22.45
CA TYR A 413 3.39 15.22 -23.80
C TYR A 413 4.06 14.03 -24.49
N ASN A 414 3.87 13.91 -25.81
CA ASN A 414 4.24 12.70 -26.56
C ASN A 414 5.44 12.89 -27.51
N ARG A 415 5.97 14.12 -27.63
CA ARG A 415 7.11 14.50 -28.48
C ARG A 415 8.26 15.02 -27.64
N SER A 416 9.50 14.87 -28.12
CA SER A 416 10.70 15.31 -27.41
C SER A 416 10.96 16.82 -27.44
N LYS A 417 10.34 17.56 -28.37
CA LYS A 417 10.47 19.02 -28.49
C LYS A 417 9.09 19.66 -28.36
N ILE A 418 8.99 20.69 -27.52
CA ILE A 418 7.86 21.60 -27.42
C ILE A 418 8.25 22.88 -28.17
N ASP A 419 7.42 23.30 -29.12
CA ASP A 419 7.56 24.55 -29.87
C ASP A 419 6.15 24.91 -30.37
N THR A 420 5.37 25.59 -29.54
CA THR A 420 3.94 25.83 -29.80
C THR A 420 3.52 27.22 -29.36
N GLU A 421 2.57 27.78 -30.11
CA GLU A 421 1.90 29.03 -29.80
C GLU A 421 0.65 28.75 -28.96
N CYS A 422 0.42 29.61 -27.97
CA CYS A 422 -0.65 29.47 -27.01
C CYS A 422 -1.44 30.76 -26.88
N GLN A 423 -2.75 30.63 -26.84
CA GLN A 423 -3.67 31.70 -26.50
C GLN A 423 -3.85 31.75 -24.99
N VAL A 424 -3.61 32.93 -24.42
CA VAL A 424 -3.84 33.27 -23.01
C VAL A 424 -5.12 34.07 -22.93
N ARG A 425 -6.17 33.53 -22.34
CA ARG A 425 -7.45 34.22 -22.16
C ARG A 425 -7.64 34.65 -20.71
N CYS A 426 -7.92 35.93 -20.52
CA CYS A 426 -8.34 36.53 -19.26
C CYS A 426 -9.62 37.36 -19.44
N PRO A 427 -10.31 37.76 -18.36
CA PRO A 427 -11.55 38.53 -18.45
C PRO A 427 -11.44 39.82 -19.28
N GLY A 428 -10.28 40.49 -19.25
CA GLY A 428 -10.03 41.71 -20.02
C GLY A 428 -9.50 41.51 -21.45
N GLY A 429 -9.30 40.26 -21.91
CA GLY A 429 -8.90 39.99 -23.28
C GLY A 429 -7.98 38.78 -23.47
N ASP A 430 -7.67 38.53 -24.75
CA ASP A 430 -6.81 37.42 -25.19
C ASP A 430 -5.42 37.95 -25.59
N ASN A 431 -4.37 37.26 -25.13
CA ASN A 431 -2.98 37.48 -25.49
C ASN A 431 -2.38 36.19 -26.08
N GLN A 432 -1.21 36.29 -26.71
CA GLN A 432 -0.46 35.13 -27.21
C GLN A 432 0.85 34.95 -26.44
N LEU A 433 1.27 33.71 -26.25
CA LEU A 433 2.60 33.34 -25.75
C LEU A 433 3.15 32.16 -26.54
N ASN A 434 4.47 32.03 -26.59
CA ASN A 434 5.15 30.89 -27.20
C ASN A 434 5.84 30.05 -26.13
N ILE A 435 5.63 28.73 -26.16
CA ILE A 435 6.31 27.77 -25.28
C ILE A 435 7.34 27.00 -26.09
N LYS A 436 8.59 27.00 -25.61
CA LYS A 436 9.69 26.24 -26.21
C LYS A 436 10.44 25.45 -25.15
N GLY A 437 10.76 24.20 -25.44
CA GLY A 437 11.50 23.33 -24.52
C GLY A 437 11.90 21.99 -25.14
N GLN A 438 12.85 21.30 -24.51
CA GLN A 438 13.31 19.97 -24.92
C GLN A 438 13.20 18.99 -23.76
N LEU A 439 12.55 17.85 -24.00
CA LEU A 439 12.18 16.86 -23.00
C LEU A 439 13.05 15.62 -23.09
N LEU A 440 13.26 14.98 -21.94
CA LEU A 440 14.07 13.78 -21.81
C LEU A 440 13.25 12.52 -22.19
N PHE A 441 13.92 11.53 -22.77
CA PHE A 441 13.38 10.19 -22.91
C PHE A 441 13.75 9.37 -21.68
N ILE A 442 12.75 8.74 -21.04
CA ILE A 442 13.01 7.79 -19.95
C ILE A 442 12.92 6.37 -20.51
N PRO A 443 14.06 5.66 -20.68
CA PRO A 443 14.02 4.28 -21.11
C PRO A 443 13.36 3.41 -20.04
N ILE A 444 12.45 2.52 -20.45
CA ILE A 444 11.90 1.50 -19.57
C ILE A 444 13.04 0.53 -19.25
N GLN A 445 13.53 0.55 -18.00
CA GLN A 445 14.45 -0.49 -17.53
C GLN A 445 13.67 -1.81 -17.47
N TRP A 446 13.82 -2.63 -18.52
CA TRP A 446 13.53 -4.04 -18.41
C TRP A 446 14.46 -4.59 -17.34
N ARG A 447 13.90 -4.95 -16.18
CA ARG A 447 14.61 -5.73 -15.18
C ARG A 447 14.90 -7.08 -15.81
N GLN A 448 16.06 -7.22 -16.43
CA GLN A 448 16.62 -8.52 -16.77
C GLN A 448 16.86 -9.24 -15.45
N GLU A 449 15.90 -10.08 -15.08
CA GLU A 449 16.13 -11.11 -14.09
C GLU A 449 17.33 -11.92 -14.57
N ARG A 450 18.37 -11.90 -13.73
CA ARG A 450 19.56 -12.71 -13.87
C ARG A 450 19.15 -14.18 -13.96
N ILE A 451 19.12 -14.75 -15.16
CA ILE A 451 19.40 -16.18 -15.32
C ILE A 451 20.92 -16.32 -15.30
N VAL A 452 21.47 -16.42 -14.09
CA VAL A 452 22.77 -17.06 -13.88
C VAL A 452 22.46 -18.55 -13.71
N GLN A 453 22.47 -19.30 -14.81
CA GLN A 453 23.19 -20.58 -14.91
C GLN A 453 22.87 -21.31 -16.22
N SER A 454 23.96 -21.81 -16.81
CA SER A 454 24.02 -22.97 -17.71
C SER A 454 23.67 -22.77 -19.18
N SER A 455 24.69 -22.37 -19.95
CA SER A 455 25.21 -23.28 -20.97
C SER A 455 26.68 -22.97 -21.25
N LYS A 456 27.56 -23.71 -20.57
CA LYS A 456 28.80 -24.15 -21.21
C LYS A 456 28.37 -24.98 -22.42
N ASP A 457 28.91 -24.62 -23.58
CA ASP A 457 29.06 -25.40 -24.82
C ASP A 457 28.68 -24.52 -26.01
N PHE A 458 29.70 -23.90 -26.60
CA PHE A 458 29.93 -23.91 -28.04
C PHE A 458 31.32 -23.30 -28.30
N THR A 459 32.34 -24.14 -28.12
CA THR A 459 33.62 -23.96 -28.80
C THR A 459 33.46 -24.28 -30.28
N GLN A 460 34.19 -23.52 -31.11
CA GLN A 460 34.50 -23.72 -32.52
C GLN A 460 33.37 -23.51 -33.53
N PHE A 461 33.49 -22.45 -34.34
CA PHE A 461 33.80 -22.54 -35.77
C PHE A 461 34.13 -21.12 -36.30
N HIS A 462 35.39 -20.88 -36.68
CA HIS A 462 35.79 -20.26 -37.95
C HIS A 462 37.32 -20.16 -38.05
N LEU A 463 37.84 -20.84 -39.08
CA LEU A 463 39.19 -20.80 -39.68
C LEU A 463 40.35 -21.40 -38.89
#